data_AF-A0A848YYX6-F1
#
_entry.id   AF-A0A848YYX6-F1
#
_cell.length_a   1.000
_cell.length_b   1.000
_cell.length_c   1.000
_cell.angle_alpha   90.00
_cell.angle_beta   90.00
_cell.angle_gamma   90.00
#
_symmetry.space_group_name_H-M   'P 1'
#
loop_
_entity.id
_entity.type
_entity.pdbx_description
1 polymer ?
#
loop_
_entity_poly.entity_id
_entity_poly.type
_entity_poly.pdbx_seq_one_letter_code
_entity_poly.pdbx_strand_id
1 'polypeptide(L)'
;MRTTPFSVSAVLFDFDGTLSRPGTLDFNIIKKAIHCPPEKAVLEFLDGIDDPRKKAAAIEMLDRFEAEGAARSTPNTGAEQLIDDIHSWGIPTGIITRNSKKSIVTALLNFPNLSLSDFKVVITRDDPIAPKPSEDGVIFAAARLGCEVEEILVIGDFIFDIESGNQAGAITVLLDNGTDLPEFSGLEPDFRVSALIDIGPVIKRGLPLAPGKLPNEFLSEYLDEFNFNDPSVLISAGVGDDTAAIDIRAEEVMVLKSDPITFATDAIAEYAVLVNANDIATAGAAPRWFLTTLMFPVGTTASHIHQTMKGLYQICHRWGITLCGGHTEITDAVTRPVVVGMMAGTVASSALVDKRNMTSGDRIILTKKVAVEGTAIIAREFHSRLSNEGMAPEVIAECKKFLSHISILPEAKIAMDNGGVTAMHDVTEGGLATAVSELAVAGQHHLHIDMDKIPIFEETSEICKLLDIDPMGLIGSGSLLICCMEPEADRLLARLQKAGIDAVTIGKVLEKGAGVTAKDKNRSIGWPNFETDEITRLF
;
A
#
# COMPACT_ATOMS: atom_id res chain seq x y z
N MET A 1 -14.44 -17.91 -1.30
CA MET A 1 -13.26 -17.16 -0.83
C MET A 1 -13.52 -16.71 0.59
N ARG A 2 -12.51 -16.81 1.45
CA ARG A 2 -12.56 -16.36 2.84
C ARG A 2 -13.09 -14.91 2.93
N THR A 3 -14.07 -14.71 3.81
CA THR A 3 -14.68 -13.39 4.07
C THR A 3 -14.25 -12.80 5.41
N THR A 4 -13.44 -13.52 6.17
CA THR A 4 -12.90 -13.10 7.46
C THR A 4 -11.50 -12.52 7.32
N PRO A 5 -11.12 -11.53 8.15
CA PRO A 5 -9.75 -11.01 8.18
C PRO A 5 -8.71 -12.12 8.42
N PHE A 6 -7.52 -11.94 7.86
CA PHE A 6 -6.39 -12.87 8.02
C PHE A 6 -5.06 -12.14 7.95
N SER A 7 -4.00 -12.79 8.40
CA SER A 7 -2.61 -12.31 8.32
C SER A 7 -1.71 -13.44 7.84
N VAL A 8 -0.65 -13.11 7.10
CA VAL A 8 0.30 -14.08 6.56
C VAL A 8 1.69 -13.71 7.05
N SER A 9 2.24 -14.57 7.91
CA SER A 9 3.60 -14.44 8.48
C SER A 9 4.57 -15.46 7.89
N ALA A 10 4.08 -16.54 7.26
CA ALA A 10 4.91 -17.51 6.56
C ALA A 10 4.11 -18.28 5.49
N VAL A 11 4.82 -18.88 4.53
CA VAL A 11 4.21 -19.66 3.45
C VAL A 11 4.77 -21.06 3.40
N LEU A 12 3.89 -22.07 3.34
CA LEU A 12 4.25 -23.48 3.33
C LEU A 12 3.73 -24.13 2.05
N PHE A 13 4.65 -24.58 1.20
CA PHE A 13 4.33 -25.11 -0.12
C PHE A 13 4.33 -26.64 -0.15
N ASP A 14 3.38 -27.23 -0.86
CA ASP A 14 3.64 -28.52 -1.48
C ASP A 14 4.69 -28.40 -2.59
N PHE A 15 5.34 -29.51 -2.92
CA PHE A 15 6.36 -29.55 -3.95
C PHE A 15 5.85 -30.01 -5.31
N ASP A 16 5.29 -31.22 -5.40
CA ASP A 16 4.77 -31.76 -6.65
C ASP A 16 3.46 -31.09 -7.01
N GLY A 17 3.25 -30.77 -8.29
CA GLY A 17 2.03 -30.09 -8.75
C GLY A 17 1.89 -28.62 -8.32
N THR A 18 2.66 -28.20 -7.32
CA THR A 18 2.72 -26.82 -6.81
C THR A 18 4.01 -26.12 -7.26
N LEU A 19 5.16 -26.34 -6.60
CA LEU A 19 6.44 -25.74 -7.00
C LEU A 19 7.02 -26.35 -8.27
N SER A 20 6.76 -27.63 -8.51
CA SER A 20 7.13 -28.33 -9.74
C SER A 20 5.90 -28.59 -10.61
N ARG A 21 6.11 -28.70 -11.92
CA ARG A 21 5.00 -28.93 -12.86
C ARG A 21 4.23 -30.23 -12.53
N PRO A 22 2.89 -30.21 -12.59
CA PRO A 22 2.09 -31.43 -12.49
C PRO A 22 2.49 -32.49 -13.52
N GLY A 23 2.33 -33.77 -13.16
CA GLY A 23 2.43 -34.90 -14.10
C GLY A 23 3.83 -35.47 -14.34
N THR A 24 4.84 -35.07 -13.57
CA THR A 24 6.19 -35.67 -13.60
C THR A 24 6.23 -37.05 -12.93
N LEU A 25 5.41 -37.27 -11.91
CA LEU A 25 5.10 -38.57 -11.31
C LEU A 25 3.70 -39.04 -11.72
N ASP A 26 3.60 -40.18 -12.41
CA ASP A 26 2.32 -40.84 -12.68
C ASP A 26 2.00 -41.85 -11.57
N PHE A 27 1.18 -41.41 -10.61
CA PHE A 27 0.75 -42.25 -9.49
C PHE A 27 -0.04 -43.49 -9.92
N ASN A 28 -0.71 -43.49 -11.06
CA ASN A 28 -1.43 -44.68 -11.54
C ASN A 28 -0.46 -45.77 -11.99
N ILE A 29 0.67 -45.39 -12.61
CA ILE A 29 1.74 -46.32 -12.96
C ILE A 29 2.39 -46.88 -11.70
N ILE A 30 2.68 -46.01 -10.72
CA ILE A 30 3.27 -46.42 -9.44
C ILE A 30 2.37 -47.41 -8.72
N LYS A 31 1.07 -47.09 -8.55
CA LYS A 31 0.10 -47.96 -7.89
C LYS A 31 0.05 -49.34 -8.54
N LYS A 32 0.03 -49.42 -9.87
CA LYS A 32 0.07 -50.69 -10.60
C LYS A 32 1.36 -51.47 -10.35
N ALA A 33 2.50 -50.81 -10.34
CA ALA A 33 3.80 -51.45 -10.17
C ALA A 33 3.97 -52.08 -8.78
N ILE A 34 3.50 -51.39 -7.73
CA ILE A 34 3.55 -51.89 -6.34
C ILE A 34 2.33 -52.72 -5.95
N HIS A 35 1.39 -52.95 -6.87
CA HIS A 35 0.11 -53.65 -6.63
C HIS A 35 -0.77 -52.97 -5.57
N CYS A 36 -0.71 -51.64 -5.47
CA CYS A 36 -1.60 -50.83 -4.65
C CYS A 36 -2.98 -50.72 -5.32
N PRO A 37 -4.08 -50.93 -4.58
CA PRO A 37 -5.42 -50.69 -5.09
C PRO A 37 -5.61 -49.23 -5.57
N PRO A 38 -6.36 -48.98 -6.66
CA PRO A 38 -6.56 -47.63 -7.21
C PRO A 38 -7.10 -46.61 -6.21
N GLU A 39 -8.00 -47.04 -5.33
CA GLU A 39 -8.69 -46.25 -4.32
C GLU A 39 -7.87 -45.99 -3.05
N LYS A 40 -6.76 -46.72 -2.83
CA LYS A 40 -5.86 -46.46 -1.70
C LYS A 40 -4.75 -45.50 -2.08
N ALA A 41 -4.38 -44.62 -1.15
CA ALA A 41 -3.18 -43.80 -1.29
C ALA A 41 -1.92 -44.65 -1.02
N VAL A 42 -0.83 -44.29 -1.69
CA VAL A 42 0.35 -45.17 -1.82
C VAL A 42 1.04 -45.43 -0.49
N LEU A 43 1.20 -44.41 0.37
CA LEU A 43 1.92 -44.59 1.64
C LEU A 43 1.09 -45.39 2.64
N GLU A 44 -0.21 -45.17 2.68
CA GLU A 44 -1.16 -45.89 3.53
C GLU A 44 -1.23 -47.36 3.13
N PHE A 45 -1.09 -47.67 1.84
CA PHE A 45 -0.92 -49.05 1.36
C PHE A 45 0.40 -49.65 1.85
N LEU A 46 1.52 -48.94 1.70
CA LEU A 46 2.85 -49.40 2.15
C LEU A 46 2.89 -49.67 3.66
N ASP A 47 2.21 -48.85 4.47
CA ASP A 47 2.14 -49.03 5.91
C ASP A 47 1.30 -50.23 6.33
N GLY A 48 0.32 -50.61 5.53
CA GLY A 48 -0.46 -51.84 5.73
C GLY A 48 0.23 -53.14 5.27
N ILE A 49 1.47 -53.10 4.78
CA ILE A 49 2.20 -54.32 4.37
C ILE A 49 2.89 -54.96 5.58
N ASP A 50 2.35 -56.09 6.05
CA ASP A 50 2.90 -56.83 7.19
C ASP A 50 4.24 -57.55 6.89
N ASP A 51 4.49 -57.91 5.63
CA ASP A 51 5.71 -58.64 5.22
C ASP A 51 6.87 -57.64 4.98
N PRO A 52 7.93 -57.66 5.81
CA PRO A 52 9.01 -56.68 5.73
C PRO A 52 9.76 -56.71 4.38
N ARG A 53 9.84 -57.88 3.72
CA ARG A 53 10.52 -58.00 2.43
C ARG A 53 9.69 -57.40 1.31
N LYS A 54 8.37 -57.61 1.35
CA LYS A 54 7.45 -57.00 0.38
C LYS A 54 7.37 -55.49 0.57
N LYS A 55 7.33 -55.02 1.83
CA LYS A 55 7.36 -53.59 2.16
C LYS A 55 8.63 -52.94 1.62
N ALA A 56 9.80 -53.54 1.89
CA ALA A 56 11.08 -53.04 1.37
C ALA A 56 11.13 -53.00 -0.16
N ALA A 57 10.65 -54.04 -0.85
CA ALA A 57 10.64 -54.07 -2.32
C ALA A 57 9.68 -53.02 -2.94
N ALA A 58 8.52 -52.79 -2.30
CA ALA A 58 7.57 -51.79 -2.74
C ALA A 58 8.08 -50.35 -2.51
N ILE A 59 8.78 -50.10 -1.40
CA ILE A 59 9.48 -48.84 -1.13
C ILE A 59 10.58 -48.60 -2.16
N GLU A 60 11.44 -49.58 -2.44
CA GLU A 60 12.51 -49.44 -3.43
C GLU A 60 11.96 -49.11 -4.83
N MET A 61 10.81 -49.69 -5.18
CA MET A 61 10.15 -49.41 -6.44
C MET A 61 9.57 -47.98 -6.47
N LEU A 62 8.94 -47.53 -5.39
CA LEU A 62 8.46 -46.16 -5.24
C LEU A 62 9.62 -45.16 -5.36
N ASP A 63 10.71 -45.38 -4.63
CA ASP A 63 11.90 -44.52 -4.66
C ASP A 63 12.51 -44.41 -6.06
N ARG A 64 12.43 -45.48 -6.87
CA ARG A 64 12.89 -45.48 -8.26
C ARG A 64 12.03 -44.59 -9.15
N PHE A 65 10.71 -44.70 -9.03
CA PHE A 65 9.78 -43.84 -9.78
C PHE A 65 9.88 -42.38 -9.32
N GLU A 66 10.04 -42.12 -8.02
CA GLU A 66 10.32 -40.78 -7.48
C GLU A 66 11.62 -40.22 -8.06
N ALA A 67 12.70 -40.99 -8.10
CA ALA A 67 13.98 -40.53 -8.65
C ALA A 67 13.90 -40.22 -10.16
N GLU A 68 13.19 -41.05 -10.94
CA GLU A 68 12.97 -40.80 -12.37
C GLU A 68 12.09 -39.56 -12.62
N GLY A 69 11.04 -39.39 -11.82
CA GLY A 69 10.16 -38.21 -11.87
C GLY A 69 10.90 -36.93 -11.46
N ALA A 70 11.65 -36.97 -10.36
CA ALA A 70 12.46 -35.86 -9.88
C ALA A 70 13.50 -35.42 -10.92
N ALA A 71 14.19 -36.36 -11.57
CA ALA A 71 15.17 -36.05 -12.61
C ALA A 71 14.58 -35.33 -13.84
N ARG A 72 13.29 -35.50 -14.09
CA ARG A 72 12.55 -34.82 -15.17
C ARG A 72 11.74 -33.62 -14.68
N SER A 73 11.77 -33.35 -13.38
CA SER A 73 11.02 -32.27 -12.77
C SER A 73 11.52 -30.92 -13.26
N THR A 74 10.60 -30.00 -13.47
CA THR A 74 10.87 -28.61 -13.88
C THR A 74 10.02 -27.66 -13.05
N PRO A 75 10.47 -26.41 -12.83
CA PRO A 75 9.68 -25.43 -12.10
C PRO A 75 8.31 -25.24 -12.72
N ASN A 76 7.29 -25.15 -11.87
CA ASN A 76 5.98 -24.72 -12.30
C ASN A 76 6.05 -23.27 -12.79
N THR A 77 5.17 -22.90 -13.72
CA THR A 77 5.16 -21.57 -14.32
C THR A 77 4.90 -20.52 -13.24
N GLY A 78 5.88 -19.65 -13.01
CA GLY A 78 5.80 -18.60 -11.98
C GLY A 78 6.28 -19.02 -10.58
N ALA A 79 6.70 -20.27 -10.36
CA ALA A 79 7.15 -20.74 -9.04
C ALA A 79 8.37 -19.98 -8.51
N GLU A 80 9.42 -19.86 -9.32
CA GLU A 80 10.65 -19.17 -8.91
C GLU A 80 10.39 -17.68 -8.66
N GLN A 81 9.64 -17.03 -9.55
CA GLN A 81 9.25 -15.62 -9.37
C GLN A 81 8.43 -15.40 -8.11
N LEU A 82 7.48 -16.30 -7.81
CA LEU A 82 6.66 -16.19 -6.60
C LEU A 82 7.51 -16.31 -5.33
N ILE A 83 8.48 -17.24 -5.30
CA ILE A 83 9.38 -17.37 -4.14
C ILE A 83 10.24 -16.11 -3.99
N ASP A 84 10.80 -15.59 -5.08
CA ASP A 84 11.57 -14.34 -5.08
C ASP A 84 10.73 -13.17 -4.54
N ASP A 85 9.48 -13.04 -4.98
CA ASP A 85 8.55 -12.00 -4.52
C ASP A 85 8.27 -12.14 -3.01
N ILE A 86 7.98 -13.36 -2.53
CA ILE A 86 7.70 -13.64 -1.11
C ILE A 86 8.92 -13.29 -0.24
N HIS A 87 10.13 -13.63 -0.69
CA HIS A 87 11.36 -13.29 0.00
C HIS A 87 11.62 -11.79 0.00
N SER A 88 11.27 -11.08 -1.07
CA SER A 88 11.36 -9.62 -1.13
C SER A 88 10.45 -8.93 -0.10
N TRP A 89 9.33 -9.56 0.27
CA TRP A 89 8.45 -9.12 1.36
C TRP A 89 8.91 -9.55 2.75
N GLY A 90 10.05 -10.23 2.85
CA GLY A 90 10.61 -10.71 4.13
C GLY A 90 9.87 -11.90 4.73
N ILE A 91 9.01 -12.57 3.96
CA ILE A 91 8.21 -13.70 4.44
C ILE A 91 8.99 -15.01 4.30
N PRO A 92 9.18 -15.77 5.40
CA PRO A 92 9.87 -17.05 5.34
C PRO A 92 9.01 -18.12 4.65
N THR A 93 9.66 -18.96 3.86
CA THR A 93 9.03 -20.08 3.15
C THR A 93 9.47 -21.43 3.68
N GLY A 94 8.61 -22.43 3.52
CA GLY A 94 8.91 -23.84 3.79
C GLY A 94 8.32 -24.77 2.73
N ILE A 95 8.77 -26.02 2.74
CA ILE A 95 8.19 -27.12 1.95
C ILE A 95 7.58 -28.15 2.90
N ILE A 96 6.38 -28.63 2.57
CA ILE A 96 5.74 -29.79 3.19
C ILE A 96 5.31 -30.78 2.11
N THR A 97 5.91 -31.97 2.08
CA THR A 97 5.69 -32.92 0.98
C THR A 97 5.68 -34.37 1.46
N ARG A 98 4.95 -35.22 0.73
CA ARG A 98 4.91 -36.67 0.94
C ARG A 98 6.01 -37.43 0.18
N ASN A 99 6.90 -36.72 -0.52
CA ASN A 99 8.08 -37.28 -1.18
C ASN A 99 9.26 -37.46 -0.21
N SER A 100 10.22 -38.29 -0.61
CA SER A 100 11.52 -38.37 0.06
C SER A 100 12.34 -37.08 -0.09
N LYS A 101 13.18 -36.78 0.91
CA LYS A 101 14.09 -35.62 0.86
C LYS A 101 15.04 -35.70 -0.33
N LYS A 102 15.48 -36.90 -0.67
CA LYS A 102 16.34 -37.14 -1.85
C LYS A 102 15.65 -36.76 -3.16
N SER A 103 14.34 -37.03 -3.29
CA SER A 103 13.56 -36.64 -4.46
C SER A 103 13.54 -35.12 -4.61
N ILE A 104 13.26 -34.39 -3.54
CA ILE A 104 13.23 -32.91 -3.52
C ILE A 104 14.59 -32.30 -3.89
N VAL A 105 15.67 -32.79 -3.28
CA VAL A 105 17.04 -32.36 -3.62
C VAL A 105 17.31 -32.54 -5.11
N THR A 106 16.92 -33.70 -5.67
CA THR A 106 17.19 -34.04 -7.07
C THR A 106 16.36 -33.17 -8.02
N ALA A 107 15.10 -32.93 -7.71
CA ALA A 107 14.22 -32.09 -8.51
C ALA A 107 14.70 -30.63 -8.55
N LEU A 108 15.12 -30.07 -7.41
CA LEU A 108 15.63 -28.70 -7.31
C LEU A 108 16.93 -28.47 -8.10
N LEU A 109 17.69 -29.52 -8.47
CA LEU A 109 18.83 -29.36 -9.38
C LEU A 109 18.42 -28.88 -10.79
N ASN A 110 17.14 -29.03 -11.16
CA ASN A 110 16.59 -28.56 -12.43
C ASN A 110 15.99 -27.14 -12.32
N PHE A 111 16.08 -26.50 -11.15
CA PHE A 111 15.59 -25.14 -10.92
C PHE A 111 16.79 -24.18 -11.01
N PRO A 112 16.79 -23.22 -11.95
CA PRO A 112 17.95 -22.34 -12.15
C PRO A 112 18.18 -21.37 -10.99
N ASN A 113 17.13 -20.93 -10.31
CA ASN A 113 17.18 -19.86 -9.30
C ASN A 113 16.79 -20.32 -7.90
N LEU A 114 16.34 -21.58 -7.73
CA LEU A 114 15.83 -22.09 -6.47
C LEU A 114 16.62 -23.30 -5.96
N SER A 115 16.83 -23.35 -4.65
CA SER A 115 17.58 -24.38 -3.95
C SER A 115 16.93 -24.70 -2.60
N LEU A 116 17.45 -25.71 -1.89
CA LEU A 116 16.94 -26.04 -0.56
C LEU A 116 17.23 -24.97 0.50
N SER A 117 18.26 -24.14 0.32
CA SER A 117 18.59 -23.08 1.29
C SER A 117 17.59 -21.93 1.29
N ASP A 118 16.76 -21.84 0.25
CA ASP A 118 15.73 -20.83 0.10
C ASP A 118 14.51 -21.12 0.99
N PHE A 119 14.44 -22.32 1.58
CA PHE A 119 13.37 -22.75 2.49
C PHE A 119 13.90 -22.94 3.91
N LYS A 120 13.32 -22.22 4.88
CA LYS A 120 13.71 -22.33 6.30
C LYS A 120 13.38 -23.70 6.90
N VAL A 121 12.35 -24.36 6.37
CA VAL A 121 11.92 -25.68 6.81
C VAL A 121 11.53 -26.53 5.60
N VAL A 122 11.94 -27.79 5.60
CA VAL A 122 11.58 -28.77 4.57
C VAL A 122 11.19 -30.03 5.29
N ILE A 123 9.89 -30.34 5.27
CA ILE A 123 9.28 -31.51 5.91
C ILE A 123 8.93 -32.50 4.79
N THR A 124 9.45 -33.70 4.93
CA THR A 124 9.38 -34.76 3.93
C THR A 124 8.86 -36.03 4.56
N ARG A 125 8.58 -37.04 3.73
CA ARG A 125 8.20 -38.38 4.21
C ARG A 125 9.26 -39.00 5.13
N ASP A 126 10.52 -38.62 4.96
CA ASP A 126 11.64 -39.21 5.70
C ASP A 126 11.81 -38.60 7.10
N ASP A 127 11.06 -37.53 7.41
CA ASP A 127 11.09 -36.88 8.71
C ASP A 127 10.23 -37.64 9.74
N PRO A 128 10.54 -37.53 11.04
CA PRO A 128 9.82 -38.24 12.11
C PRO A 128 8.39 -37.71 12.34
N ILE A 129 7.99 -36.68 11.61
CA ILE A 129 6.71 -35.98 11.74
C ILE A 129 5.95 -36.22 10.44
N ALA A 130 4.68 -36.63 10.55
CA ALA A 130 3.86 -36.86 9.39
C ALA A 130 3.66 -35.54 8.62
N PRO A 131 4.03 -35.46 7.33
CA PRO A 131 3.91 -34.21 6.58
C PRO A 131 2.44 -33.89 6.31
N LYS A 132 1.71 -34.77 5.63
CA LYS A 132 0.29 -34.58 5.24
C LYS A 132 -0.41 -35.95 5.12
N PRO A 133 -1.73 -36.07 5.34
CA PRO A 133 -2.71 -35.00 5.61
C PRO A 133 -2.86 -34.58 7.08
N SER A 134 -2.05 -35.13 8.00
CA SER A 134 -2.05 -34.72 9.41
C SER A 134 -1.69 -33.23 9.58
N GLU A 135 -2.24 -32.57 10.60
CA GLU A 135 -1.86 -31.23 11.05
C GLU A 135 -0.43 -31.11 11.60
N ASP A 136 0.18 -32.23 12.03
CA ASP A 136 1.46 -32.26 12.74
C ASP A 136 2.59 -31.55 11.97
N GLY A 137 2.63 -31.76 10.64
CA GLY A 137 3.61 -31.14 9.77
C GLY A 137 3.46 -29.62 9.69
N VAL A 138 2.23 -29.11 9.61
CA VAL A 138 1.95 -27.66 9.56
C VAL A 138 2.28 -27.00 10.90
N ILE A 139 1.89 -27.62 12.02
CA ILE A 139 2.22 -27.14 13.37
C ILE A 139 3.75 -27.11 13.57
N PHE A 140 4.45 -28.16 13.14
CA PHE A 140 5.91 -28.17 13.21
C PHE A 140 6.55 -27.10 12.32
N ALA A 141 6.01 -26.87 11.11
CA ALA A 141 6.48 -25.80 10.23
C ALA A 141 6.31 -24.42 10.87
N ALA A 142 5.16 -24.12 11.47
CA ALA A 142 4.88 -22.86 12.18
C ALA A 142 5.94 -22.56 13.25
N ALA A 143 6.23 -23.55 14.10
CA ALA A 143 7.26 -23.43 15.14
C ALA A 143 8.67 -23.17 14.58
N ARG A 144 9.00 -23.72 13.40
CA ARG A 144 10.30 -23.52 12.73
C ARG A 144 10.38 -22.19 11.98
N LEU A 145 9.26 -21.72 11.45
CA LEU A 145 9.15 -20.46 10.73
C LEU A 145 9.07 -19.26 11.69
N GLY A 146 8.63 -19.50 12.93
CA GLY A 146 8.57 -18.51 14.00
C GLY A 146 7.28 -17.68 13.98
N CYS A 147 6.15 -18.32 13.64
CA CYS A 147 4.83 -17.69 13.56
C CYS A 147 3.75 -18.60 14.17
N GLU A 148 2.57 -18.03 14.40
CA GLU A 148 1.39 -18.79 14.82
C GLU A 148 0.80 -19.55 13.63
N VAL A 149 0.09 -20.65 13.89
CA VAL A 149 -0.42 -21.54 12.82
C VAL A 149 -1.46 -20.83 11.96
N GLU A 150 -2.28 -19.98 12.57
CA GLU A 150 -3.31 -19.18 11.89
C GLU A 150 -2.72 -18.13 10.93
N GLU A 151 -1.41 -17.86 11.01
CA GLU A 151 -0.68 -16.94 10.14
C GLU A 151 0.12 -17.66 9.04
N ILE A 152 0.03 -18.99 8.96
CA ILE A 152 0.60 -19.77 7.86
C ILE A 152 -0.36 -19.83 6.68
N LEU A 153 0.17 -19.58 5.49
CA LEU A 153 -0.48 -19.89 4.23
C LEU A 153 0.02 -21.24 3.68
N VAL A 154 -0.81 -22.28 3.73
CA VAL A 154 -0.55 -23.59 3.12
C VAL A 154 -1.03 -23.57 1.67
N ILE A 155 -0.13 -23.86 0.74
CA ILE A 155 -0.39 -23.86 -0.71
C ILE A 155 -0.14 -25.25 -1.26
N GLY A 156 -1.13 -25.82 -1.92
CA GLY A 156 -0.99 -27.11 -2.60
C GLY A 156 -2.00 -27.29 -3.71
N ASP A 157 -1.78 -28.28 -4.58
CA ASP A 157 -2.69 -28.67 -5.65
C ASP A 157 -3.56 -29.87 -5.28
N PHE A 158 -3.35 -30.45 -4.09
CA PHE A 158 -4.04 -31.66 -3.67
C PHE A 158 -4.85 -31.49 -2.39
N ILE A 159 -5.84 -32.37 -2.21
CA ILE A 159 -6.77 -32.28 -1.07
C ILE A 159 -6.08 -32.46 0.28
N PHE A 160 -4.98 -33.22 0.33
CA PHE A 160 -4.23 -33.43 1.56
C PHE A 160 -3.52 -32.16 2.05
N ASP A 161 -3.26 -31.19 1.17
CA ASP A 161 -2.72 -29.89 1.55
C ASP A 161 -3.78 -29.07 2.29
N ILE A 162 -4.99 -29.05 1.73
CA ILE A 162 -6.13 -28.32 2.29
C ILE A 162 -6.59 -28.98 3.59
N GLU A 163 -6.64 -30.31 3.63
CA GLU A 163 -6.99 -31.07 4.84
C GLU A 163 -6.00 -30.79 5.97
N SER A 164 -4.70 -30.87 5.70
CA SER A 164 -3.64 -30.63 6.69
C SER A 164 -3.67 -29.19 7.20
N GLY A 165 -3.81 -28.21 6.31
CA GLY A 165 -3.91 -26.81 6.70
C GLY A 165 -5.17 -26.50 7.51
N ASN A 166 -6.34 -26.98 7.07
CA ASN A 166 -7.62 -26.74 7.77
C ASN A 166 -7.65 -27.39 9.16
N GLN A 167 -7.09 -28.60 9.31
CA GLN A 167 -7.00 -29.27 10.62
C GLN A 167 -6.09 -28.47 11.58
N ALA A 168 -4.96 -27.98 11.06
CA ALA A 168 -4.04 -27.16 11.84
C ALA A 168 -4.59 -25.76 12.21
N GLY A 169 -5.60 -25.27 11.48
CA GLY A 169 -6.11 -23.90 11.62
C GLY A 169 -5.37 -22.87 10.76
N ALA A 170 -4.54 -23.32 9.82
CA ALA A 170 -3.83 -22.47 8.87
C ALA A 170 -4.74 -21.99 7.74
N ILE A 171 -4.27 -20.98 7.00
CA ILE A 171 -4.95 -20.45 5.81
C ILE A 171 -4.60 -21.35 4.63
N THR A 172 -5.58 -21.75 3.81
CA THR A 172 -5.36 -22.72 2.73
C THR A 172 -5.63 -22.16 1.33
N VAL A 173 -4.70 -22.42 0.41
CA VAL A 173 -4.82 -22.07 -1.01
C VAL A 173 -4.76 -23.35 -1.83
N LEU A 174 -5.83 -23.63 -2.56
CA LEU A 174 -5.87 -24.70 -3.56
C LEU A 174 -5.46 -24.16 -4.93
N LEU A 175 -4.37 -24.71 -5.48
CA LEU A 175 -3.90 -24.44 -6.83
C LEU A 175 -4.45 -25.48 -7.82
N ASP A 176 -5.40 -25.11 -8.66
CA ASP A 176 -6.02 -26.05 -9.60
C ASP A 176 -5.25 -26.25 -10.91
N ASN A 177 -4.19 -25.46 -11.14
CA ASN A 177 -3.36 -25.49 -12.36
C ASN A 177 -4.17 -25.36 -13.67
N GLY A 178 -5.33 -24.69 -13.64
CA GLY A 178 -6.24 -24.54 -14.77
C GLY A 178 -7.04 -25.80 -15.10
N THR A 179 -7.18 -26.72 -14.15
CA THR A 179 -7.95 -27.97 -14.30
C THR A 179 -9.18 -27.99 -13.41
N ASP A 180 -10.27 -28.59 -13.90
CA ASP A 180 -11.46 -28.82 -13.08
C ASP A 180 -11.18 -29.94 -12.06
N LEU A 181 -10.73 -29.53 -10.87
CA LEU A 181 -10.60 -30.46 -9.73
C LEU A 181 -12.00 -30.83 -9.20
N PRO A 182 -12.23 -32.11 -8.82
CA PRO A 182 -13.52 -32.55 -8.29
C PRO A 182 -13.90 -31.78 -7.01
N GLU A 183 -15.21 -31.54 -6.81
CA GLU A 183 -15.71 -31.00 -5.54
C GLU A 183 -15.36 -31.96 -4.39
N PHE A 184 -14.64 -31.45 -3.39
CA PHE A 184 -14.24 -32.23 -2.23
C PHE A 184 -15.32 -32.11 -1.15
N SER A 185 -16.06 -33.18 -0.89
CA SER A 185 -17.16 -33.15 0.07
C SER A 185 -16.68 -32.80 1.48
N GLY A 186 -17.05 -31.61 1.97
CA GLY A 186 -16.80 -31.20 3.36
C GLY A 186 -15.43 -30.58 3.65
N LEU A 187 -14.61 -30.31 2.62
CA LEU A 187 -13.33 -29.62 2.73
C LEU A 187 -13.31 -28.44 1.76
N GLU A 188 -13.40 -27.23 2.28
CA GLU A 188 -13.34 -26.00 1.50
C GLU A 188 -12.02 -25.28 1.77
N PRO A 189 -11.23 -24.95 0.74
CA PRO A 189 -10.06 -24.10 0.91
C PRO A 189 -10.49 -22.64 1.15
N ASP A 190 -9.65 -21.85 1.84
CA ASP A 190 -9.90 -20.40 1.99
C ASP A 190 -9.88 -19.69 0.63
N PHE A 191 -8.93 -20.08 -0.22
CA PHE A 191 -8.73 -19.54 -1.55
C PHE A 191 -8.55 -20.65 -2.58
N ARG A 192 -9.03 -20.38 -3.80
CA ARG A 192 -8.79 -21.23 -4.97
C ARG A 192 -8.23 -20.35 -6.08
N VAL A 193 -7.11 -20.78 -6.65
CA VAL A 193 -6.41 -20.08 -7.72
C VAL A 193 -6.06 -21.06 -8.84
N SER A 194 -5.96 -20.55 -10.06
CA SER A 194 -5.63 -21.40 -11.22
C SER A 194 -4.17 -21.32 -11.64
N ALA A 195 -3.44 -20.29 -11.23
CA ALA A 195 -2.02 -20.15 -11.48
C ALA A 195 -1.28 -19.59 -10.27
N LEU A 196 0.01 -19.91 -10.15
CA LEU A 196 0.87 -19.41 -9.07
C LEU A 196 0.97 -17.89 -9.04
N ILE A 197 0.81 -17.23 -10.19
CA ILE A 197 0.83 -15.76 -10.28
C ILE A 197 -0.31 -15.11 -9.50
N ASP A 198 -1.42 -15.83 -9.29
CA ASP A 198 -2.59 -15.32 -8.56
C ASP A 198 -2.42 -15.45 -7.03
N ILE A 199 -1.37 -16.13 -6.56
CA ILE A 199 -1.08 -16.29 -5.13
C ILE A 199 -0.47 -15.02 -4.53
N GLY A 200 0.36 -14.30 -5.30
CA GLY A 200 0.99 -13.06 -4.85
C GLY A 200 -0.01 -12.06 -4.27
N PRO A 201 -1.12 -11.72 -4.98
CA PRO A 201 -2.20 -10.88 -4.44
C PRO A 201 -2.82 -11.40 -3.14
N VAL A 202 -2.98 -12.72 -2.98
CA VAL A 202 -3.51 -13.31 -1.74
C VAL A 202 -2.56 -13.09 -0.57
N ILE A 203 -1.26 -13.31 -0.78
CA ILE A 203 -0.24 -13.08 0.24
C ILE A 203 -0.19 -11.61 0.61
N LYS A 204 -0.14 -10.70 -0.38
CA LYS A 204 -0.10 -9.25 -0.15
C LYS A 204 -1.25 -8.74 0.71
N ARG A 205 -2.47 -9.25 0.53
CA ARG A 205 -3.63 -8.90 1.38
C ARG A 205 -3.49 -9.33 2.84
N GLY A 206 -2.69 -10.37 3.09
CA GLY A 206 -2.39 -10.84 4.44
C GLY A 206 -1.17 -10.18 5.07
N LEU A 207 -0.41 -9.36 4.34
CA LEU A 207 0.76 -8.68 4.90
C LEU A 207 0.36 -7.54 5.84
N PRO A 208 1.14 -7.29 6.91
CA PRO A 208 0.94 -6.12 7.74
C PRO A 208 1.21 -4.85 6.92
N LEU A 209 0.30 -3.87 7.04
CA LEU A 209 0.47 -2.56 6.40
C LEU A 209 1.36 -1.65 7.25
N ALA A 210 2.16 -0.83 6.58
CA ALA A 210 3.00 0.18 7.22
C ALA A 210 2.16 1.38 7.73
N PRO A 211 2.68 2.19 8.68
CA PRO A 211 2.04 3.44 9.08
C PRO A 211 1.92 4.43 7.90
N GLY A 212 0.73 5.02 7.72
CA GLY A 212 0.46 5.99 6.64
C GLY A 212 -0.91 5.76 6.00
N LYS A 213 -1.10 6.28 4.79
CA LYS A 213 -2.25 5.99 3.91
C LYS A 213 -2.31 4.50 3.56
N LEU A 214 -3.53 4.01 3.36
CA LEU A 214 -3.74 2.70 2.74
C LEU A 214 -3.14 2.75 1.32
N PRO A 215 -2.35 1.74 0.89
CA PRO A 215 -1.82 1.70 -0.46
C PRO A 215 -2.93 1.85 -1.51
N ASN A 216 -2.67 2.69 -2.53
CA ASN A 216 -3.65 3.04 -3.55
C ASN A 216 -4.20 1.82 -4.32
N GLU A 217 -3.42 0.73 -4.43
CA GLU A 217 -3.89 -0.52 -5.03
C GLU A 217 -5.10 -1.11 -4.27
N PHE A 218 -5.04 -1.14 -2.93
CA PHE A 218 -6.13 -1.64 -2.09
C PHE A 218 -7.26 -0.64 -2.00
N LEU A 219 -6.95 0.66 -1.86
CA LEU A 219 -7.97 1.70 -1.76
C LEU A 219 -8.84 1.73 -3.03
N SER A 220 -8.22 1.68 -4.22
CA SER A 220 -8.95 1.64 -5.49
C SER A 220 -9.84 0.40 -5.58
N GLU A 221 -9.29 -0.79 -5.27
CA GLU A 221 -10.04 -2.04 -5.33
C GLU A 221 -11.29 -1.99 -4.43
N TYR A 222 -11.14 -1.51 -3.19
CA TYR A 222 -12.24 -1.51 -2.22
C TYR A 222 -13.26 -0.40 -2.49
N LEU A 223 -12.85 0.73 -3.06
CA LEU A 223 -13.77 1.79 -3.45
C LEU A 223 -14.68 1.36 -4.63
N ASP A 224 -14.17 0.55 -5.54
CA ASP A 224 -14.94 0.03 -6.70
C ASP A 224 -16.12 -0.88 -6.27
N GLU A 225 -16.13 -1.38 -5.03
CA GLU A 225 -17.26 -2.16 -4.48
C GLU A 225 -18.45 -1.28 -4.07
N PHE A 226 -18.24 0.03 -3.91
CA PHE A 226 -19.30 0.96 -3.51
C PHE A 226 -20.10 1.47 -4.71
N ASN A 227 -21.39 1.70 -4.47
CA ASN A 227 -22.29 2.27 -5.47
C ASN A 227 -22.43 3.79 -5.29
N PHE A 228 -21.92 4.56 -6.25
CA PHE A 228 -21.96 6.03 -6.26
C PHE A 228 -23.05 6.61 -7.19
N ASN A 229 -24.23 5.97 -7.27
CA ASN A 229 -25.31 6.40 -8.18
C ASN A 229 -26.18 7.57 -7.70
N ASP A 230 -25.81 8.27 -6.62
CA ASP A 230 -26.55 9.46 -6.20
C ASP A 230 -26.28 10.62 -7.18
N PRO A 231 -27.28 11.11 -7.92
CA PRO A 231 -27.07 12.15 -8.94
C PRO A 231 -26.70 13.52 -8.36
N SER A 232 -26.86 13.73 -7.05
CA SER A 232 -26.39 14.95 -6.39
C SER A 232 -24.87 14.94 -6.16
N VAL A 233 -24.22 13.78 -6.22
CA VAL A 233 -22.77 13.66 -6.05
C VAL A 233 -22.09 13.91 -7.40
N LEU A 234 -21.41 15.05 -7.51
CA LEU A 234 -20.69 15.49 -8.71
C LEU A 234 -19.27 14.90 -8.76
N ILE A 235 -18.61 14.84 -7.61
CA ILE A 235 -17.30 14.22 -7.40
C ILE A 235 -17.46 13.23 -6.24
N SER A 236 -17.22 11.95 -6.53
CA SER A 236 -17.31 10.83 -5.58
C SER A 236 -15.95 10.52 -4.97
N ALA A 237 -15.89 9.50 -4.10
CA ALA A 237 -14.61 8.99 -3.62
C ALA A 237 -13.82 8.35 -4.78
N GLY A 238 -12.51 8.53 -4.75
CA GLY A 238 -11.57 8.01 -5.74
C GLY A 238 -10.13 8.25 -5.32
N VAL A 239 -9.18 7.50 -5.89
CA VAL A 239 -7.74 7.75 -5.66
C VAL A 239 -7.36 9.09 -6.28
N GLY A 240 -6.77 9.97 -5.47
CA GLY A 240 -6.40 11.33 -5.88
C GLY A 240 -7.57 12.32 -5.91
N ASP A 241 -8.77 11.93 -5.46
CA ASP A 241 -9.87 12.86 -5.23
C ASP A 241 -9.83 13.35 -3.77
N ASP A 242 -9.46 14.62 -3.58
CA ASP A 242 -9.29 15.20 -2.24
C ASP A 242 -10.63 15.39 -1.53
N THR A 243 -11.70 15.66 -2.28
CA THR A 243 -12.98 16.11 -1.73
C THR A 243 -14.17 15.48 -2.44
N ALA A 244 -15.26 15.27 -1.71
CA ALA A 244 -16.55 15.01 -2.32
C ALA A 244 -17.24 16.35 -2.66
N ALA A 245 -17.91 16.41 -3.82
CA ALA A 245 -18.68 17.58 -4.24
C ALA A 245 -20.15 17.21 -4.44
N ILE A 246 -21.05 17.93 -3.78
CA ILE A 246 -22.49 17.66 -3.75
C ILE A 246 -23.25 18.88 -4.25
N ASP A 247 -24.08 18.69 -5.27
CA ASP A 247 -25.08 19.67 -5.71
C ASP A 247 -26.16 19.80 -4.64
N ILE A 248 -26.18 20.94 -3.94
CA ILE A 248 -27.19 21.24 -2.90
C ILE A 248 -28.30 22.15 -3.43
N ARG A 249 -28.01 22.92 -4.49
CA ARG A 249 -28.90 23.87 -5.18
C ARG A 249 -28.33 24.12 -6.57
N ALA A 250 -29.19 24.41 -7.54
CA ALA A 250 -28.84 24.55 -8.96
C ALA A 250 -27.55 25.36 -9.31
N GLU A 251 -27.14 26.33 -8.50
CA GLU A 251 -25.94 27.16 -8.72
C GLU A 251 -24.90 27.09 -7.59
N GLU A 252 -25.11 26.24 -6.58
CA GLU A 252 -24.23 26.13 -5.41
C GLU A 252 -23.89 24.66 -5.10
N VAL A 253 -22.59 24.37 -5.08
CA VAL A 253 -22.03 23.07 -4.73
C VAL A 253 -21.44 23.14 -3.34
N MET A 254 -21.76 22.13 -2.52
CA MET A 254 -21.12 21.90 -1.24
C MET A 254 -19.94 20.95 -1.43
N VAL A 255 -18.76 21.36 -0.95
CA VAL A 255 -17.55 20.54 -0.98
C VAL A 255 -17.26 20.05 0.42
N LEU A 256 -16.98 18.75 0.56
CA LEU A 256 -16.79 18.06 1.84
C LEU A 256 -15.44 17.33 1.87
N LYS A 257 -14.76 17.42 3.01
CA LYS A 257 -13.50 16.73 3.30
C LYS A 257 -13.50 16.22 4.73
N SER A 258 -12.82 15.10 4.99
CA SER A 258 -12.40 14.71 6.33
C SER A 258 -10.95 14.24 6.31
N ASP A 259 -10.14 14.66 7.28
CA ASP A 259 -8.76 14.20 7.44
C ASP A 259 -8.30 14.15 8.91
N PRO A 260 -7.58 13.09 9.33
CA PRO A 260 -6.99 12.98 10.65
C PRO A 260 -5.56 13.57 10.72
N ILE A 261 -5.21 14.16 11.86
CA ILE A 261 -3.83 14.52 12.21
C ILE A 261 -3.33 13.58 13.29
N THR A 262 -2.30 12.79 12.97
CA THR A 262 -1.77 11.70 13.79
C THR A 262 -0.31 11.87 14.23
N PHE A 263 0.49 12.71 13.55
CA PHE A 263 1.93 12.85 13.81
C PHE A 263 2.33 14.13 14.56
N ALA A 264 1.79 15.30 14.20
CA ALA A 264 2.23 16.59 14.73
C ALA A 264 1.51 16.99 16.04
N THR A 265 2.14 16.75 17.20
CA THR A 265 1.46 16.93 18.49
C THR A 265 1.45 18.36 19.02
N ASP A 266 2.49 19.16 18.75
CA ASP A 266 2.65 20.48 19.37
C ASP A 266 1.88 21.61 18.65
N ALA A 267 1.47 21.38 17.40
CA ALA A 267 0.68 22.29 16.57
C ALA A 267 -0.55 21.61 15.93
N ILE A 268 -1.04 20.52 16.55
CA ILE A 268 -2.10 19.66 16.01
C ILE A 268 -3.35 20.43 15.53
N ALA A 269 -3.68 21.54 16.21
CA ALA A 269 -4.81 22.38 15.85
C ALA A 269 -4.61 23.17 14.54
N GLU A 270 -3.38 23.63 14.27
CA GLU A 270 -3.07 24.36 13.03
C GLU A 270 -3.12 23.41 11.83
N TYR A 271 -2.53 22.22 11.96
CA TYR A 271 -2.62 21.16 10.97
C TYR A 271 -4.07 20.74 10.70
N ALA A 272 -4.86 20.46 11.76
CA ALA A 272 -6.21 19.95 11.60
C ALA A 272 -7.11 20.89 10.80
N VAL A 273 -6.98 22.20 11.02
CA VAL A 273 -7.76 23.21 10.28
C VAL A 273 -7.18 23.43 8.89
N LEU A 274 -5.86 23.57 8.75
CA LEU A 274 -5.24 23.98 7.49
C LEU A 274 -5.19 22.86 6.45
N VAL A 275 -4.88 21.63 6.83
CA VAL A 275 -4.89 20.48 5.91
C VAL A 275 -6.29 20.31 5.31
N ASN A 276 -7.31 20.19 6.17
CA ASN A 276 -8.70 20.10 5.71
C ASN A 276 -9.15 21.33 4.90
N ALA A 277 -8.67 22.54 5.22
CA ALA A 277 -9.01 23.74 4.44
C ALA A 277 -8.34 23.75 3.06
N ASN A 278 -7.12 23.23 2.97
CA ASN A 278 -6.36 23.12 1.73
C ASN A 278 -7.10 22.22 0.73
N ASP A 279 -7.57 21.05 1.16
CA ASP A 279 -8.37 20.15 0.32
C ASP A 279 -9.62 20.85 -0.25
N ILE A 280 -10.38 21.55 0.60
CA ILE A 280 -11.56 22.29 0.13
C ILE A 280 -11.19 23.32 -0.94
N ALA A 281 -10.01 23.93 -0.82
CA ALA A 281 -9.54 24.90 -1.78
C ALA A 281 -9.08 24.28 -3.10
N THR A 282 -8.69 22.99 -3.15
CA THR A 282 -8.34 22.31 -4.42
C THR A 282 -9.57 22.13 -5.32
N ALA A 283 -10.77 22.05 -4.76
CA ALA A 283 -12.03 22.07 -5.50
C ALA A 283 -12.47 23.50 -5.94
N GLY A 284 -11.67 24.53 -5.63
CA GLY A 284 -12.02 25.94 -5.86
C GLY A 284 -13.03 26.49 -4.85
N ALA A 285 -13.38 25.74 -3.81
CA ALA A 285 -14.35 26.13 -2.81
C ALA A 285 -13.74 26.96 -1.67
N ALA A 286 -14.56 27.83 -1.09
CA ALA A 286 -14.17 28.55 0.12
C ALA A 286 -14.46 27.65 1.34
N PRO A 287 -13.46 27.33 2.19
CA PRO A 287 -13.70 26.62 3.45
C PRO A 287 -14.50 27.51 4.42
N ARG A 288 -15.54 26.96 5.05
CA ARG A 288 -16.49 27.75 5.84
C ARG A 288 -16.81 27.15 7.20
N TRP A 289 -17.03 25.85 7.26
CA TRP A 289 -17.49 25.17 8.46
C TRP A 289 -16.60 23.98 8.78
N PHE A 290 -16.19 23.89 10.05
CA PHE A 290 -15.31 22.85 10.53
C PHE A 290 -15.97 22.10 11.69
N LEU A 291 -16.02 20.78 11.58
CA LEU A 291 -16.32 19.86 12.67
C LEU A 291 -15.03 19.15 13.08
N THR A 292 -14.88 18.83 14.36
CA THR A 292 -13.70 18.08 14.79
C THR A 292 -13.96 17.08 15.89
N THR A 293 -13.40 15.88 15.75
CA THR A 293 -13.36 14.85 16.79
C THR A 293 -11.96 14.83 17.41
N LEU A 294 -11.88 15.14 18.69
CA LEU A 294 -10.64 15.15 19.46
C LEU A 294 -10.54 13.87 20.29
N MET A 295 -9.48 13.10 20.10
CA MET A 295 -9.20 11.88 20.86
C MET A 295 -7.90 12.06 21.62
N PHE A 296 -7.93 11.88 22.93
CA PHE A 296 -6.76 12.03 23.79
C PHE A 296 -6.50 10.75 24.61
N PRO A 297 -5.22 10.42 24.89
CA PRO A 297 -4.88 9.29 25.75
C PRO A 297 -5.37 9.48 27.19
N VAL A 298 -5.68 8.37 27.86
CA VAL A 298 -5.92 8.36 29.32
C VAL A 298 -4.74 9.02 30.06
N GLY A 299 -5.05 9.91 30.99
CA GLY A 299 -4.06 10.71 31.72
C GLY A 299 -3.82 12.11 31.15
N THR A 300 -4.40 12.44 29.99
CA THR A 300 -4.36 13.81 29.44
C THR A 300 -5.06 14.79 30.37
N THR A 301 -4.41 15.90 30.67
CA THR A 301 -4.96 16.94 31.56
C THR A 301 -5.93 17.86 30.82
N ALA A 302 -6.90 18.43 31.54
CA ALA A 302 -7.80 19.44 30.99
C ALA A 302 -7.05 20.68 30.44
N SER A 303 -5.85 20.98 30.96
CA SER A 303 -5.02 22.08 30.48
C SER A 303 -4.50 21.82 29.05
N HIS A 304 -4.09 20.59 28.74
CA HIS A 304 -3.68 20.23 27.38
C HIS A 304 -4.85 20.36 26.40
N ILE A 305 -6.02 19.87 26.79
CA ILE A 305 -7.23 19.97 25.96
C ILE A 305 -7.60 21.44 25.71
N HIS A 306 -7.55 22.27 26.76
CA HIS A 306 -7.80 23.71 26.63
C HIS A 306 -6.84 24.38 25.65
N GLN A 307 -5.56 24.02 25.67
CA GLN A 307 -4.57 24.55 24.72
C GLN A 307 -4.91 24.17 23.28
N THR A 308 -5.27 22.91 23.01
CA THR A 308 -5.69 22.46 21.68
C THR A 308 -6.95 23.20 21.22
N MET A 309 -7.99 23.29 22.07
CA MET A 309 -9.23 24.01 21.75
C MET A 309 -8.99 25.50 21.46
N LYS A 310 -8.09 26.14 22.23
CA LYS A 310 -7.70 27.53 22.00
C LYS A 310 -6.98 27.69 20.64
N GLY A 311 -6.10 26.76 20.29
CA GLY A 311 -5.44 26.72 18.98
C GLY A 311 -6.46 26.63 17.85
N LEU A 312 -7.41 25.70 17.95
CA LEU A 312 -8.48 25.52 16.96
C LEU A 312 -9.27 26.82 16.78
N TYR A 313 -9.71 27.42 17.88
CA TYR A 313 -10.41 28.70 17.85
C TYR A 313 -9.60 29.80 17.12
N GLN A 314 -8.31 29.93 17.44
CA GLN A 314 -7.45 30.97 16.87
C GLN A 314 -7.24 30.78 15.36
N ILE A 315 -6.99 29.55 14.91
CA ILE A 315 -6.75 29.25 13.50
C ILE A 315 -8.05 29.36 12.69
N CYS A 316 -9.16 28.81 13.19
CA CYS A 316 -10.48 28.99 12.58
C CYS A 316 -10.82 30.48 12.42
N HIS A 317 -10.65 31.26 13.49
CA HIS A 317 -10.92 32.70 13.44
C HIS A 317 -10.03 33.45 12.43
N ARG A 318 -8.73 33.12 12.37
CA ARG A 318 -7.77 33.73 11.43
C ARG A 318 -8.21 33.55 9.97
N TRP A 319 -8.76 32.39 9.64
CA TRP A 319 -9.14 32.03 8.27
C TRP A 319 -10.62 32.23 7.97
N GLY A 320 -11.40 32.79 8.89
CA GLY A 320 -12.84 33.02 8.71
C GLY A 320 -13.66 31.72 8.68
N ILE A 321 -13.12 30.64 9.24
CA ILE A 321 -13.76 29.33 9.33
C ILE A 321 -14.52 29.25 10.66
N THR A 322 -15.73 28.72 10.62
CA THR A 322 -16.56 28.51 11.82
C THR A 322 -16.39 27.09 12.32
N LEU A 323 -15.78 26.90 13.50
CA LEU A 323 -15.86 25.63 14.22
C LEU A 323 -17.31 25.44 14.71
N CYS A 324 -18.08 24.60 14.02
CA CYS A 324 -19.52 24.49 14.18
C CYS A 324 -19.97 23.33 15.09
N GLY A 325 -19.05 22.46 15.50
CA GLY A 325 -19.36 21.31 16.35
C GLY A 325 -18.20 20.32 16.44
N GLY A 326 -18.43 19.20 17.13
CA GLY A 326 -17.41 18.18 17.30
C GLY A 326 -17.72 17.16 18.39
N HIS A 327 -16.73 16.29 18.65
CA HIS A 327 -16.72 15.31 19.73
C HIS A 327 -15.38 15.37 20.48
N THR A 328 -15.35 15.01 21.76
CA THR A 328 -14.10 14.97 22.54
C THR A 328 -14.10 13.73 23.42
N GLU A 329 -13.09 12.89 23.27
CA GLU A 329 -12.98 11.57 23.89
C GLU A 329 -11.63 11.42 24.61
N ILE A 330 -11.65 10.81 25.81
CA ILE A 330 -10.45 10.36 26.51
C ILE A 330 -10.47 8.83 26.51
N THR A 331 -9.51 8.21 25.83
CA THR A 331 -9.56 6.77 25.52
C THR A 331 -8.18 6.13 25.50
N ASP A 332 -8.10 4.83 25.79
CA ASP A 332 -6.92 3.99 25.61
C ASP A 332 -6.75 3.49 24.17
N ALA A 333 -7.73 3.77 23.28
CA ALA A 333 -7.63 3.49 21.85
C ALA A 333 -6.54 4.32 21.14
N VAL A 334 -6.12 5.45 21.73
CA VAL A 334 -5.02 6.27 21.21
C VAL A 334 -3.91 6.42 22.25
N THR A 335 -2.67 6.30 21.81
CA THR A 335 -1.47 6.46 22.66
C THR A 335 -0.89 7.87 22.61
N ARG A 336 -1.38 8.72 21.69
CA ARG A 336 -1.08 10.14 21.53
C ARG A 336 -2.35 10.91 21.12
N PRO A 337 -2.40 12.24 21.27
CA PRO A 337 -3.53 13.02 20.78
C PRO A 337 -3.76 12.84 19.27
N VAL A 338 -5.01 12.64 18.87
CA VAL A 338 -5.45 12.58 17.47
C VAL A 338 -6.58 13.58 17.29
N VAL A 339 -6.52 14.37 16.22
CA VAL A 339 -7.58 15.32 15.86
C VAL A 339 -8.07 14.97 14.47
N VAL A 340 -9.33 14.57 14.36
CA VAL A 340 -9.99 14.33 13.08
C VAL A 340 -10.79 15.57 12.73
N GLY A 341 -10.46 16.19 11.60
CA GLY A 341 -11.18 17.31 11.04
C GLY A 341 -12.20 16.83 10.00
N MET A 342 -13.34 17.50 9.94
CA MET A 342 -14.25 17.45 8.80
C MET A 342 -14.57 18.89 8.40
N MET A 343 -14.34 19.23 7.14
CA MET A 343 -14.52 20.58 6.63
C MET A 343 -15.58 20.59 5.53
N ALA A 344 -16.39 21.63 5.55
CA ALA A 344 -17.34 21.94 4.49
C ALA A 344 -17.09 23.36 3.95
N GLY A 345 -17.17 23.47 2.64
CA GLY A 345 -17.08 24.73 1.89
C GLY A 345 -18.17 24.82 0.83
N THR A 346 -18.27 25.98 0.19
CA THR A 346 -19.14 26.16 -0.97
C THR A 346 -18.42 26.81 -2.13
N VAL A 347 -18.87 26.46 -3.33
CA VAL A 347 -18.43 27.03 -4.61
C VAL A 347 -19.62 27.16 -5.54
N ALA A 348 -19.58 28.13 -6.46
CA ALA A 348 -20.56 28.18 -7.54
C ALA A 348 -20.34 26.98 -8.47
N SER A 349 -21.42 26.37 -8.98
CA SER A 349 -21.30 25.18 -9.85
C SER A 349 -20.41 25.40 -11.08
N SER A 350 -20.38 26.62 -11.62
CA SER A 350 -19.52 27.01 -12.75
C SER A 350 -18.05 27.20 -12.41
N ALA A 351 -17.70 27.24 -11.13
CA ALA A 351 -16.35 27.43 -10.62
C ALA A 351 -15.82 26.20 -9.86
N LEU A 352 -16.59 25.11 -9.81
CA LEU A 352 -16.11 23.85 -9.25
C LEU A 352 -14.92 23.37 -10.09
N VAL A 353 -13.79 23.14 -9.42
CA VAL A 353 -12.61 22.55 -10.05
C VAL A 353 -12.69 21.03 -9.88
N ASP A 354 -12.65 20.35 -11.01
CA ASP A 354 -12.72 18.89 -11.11
C ASP A 354 -11.53 18.44 -11.95
N LYS A 355 -10.70 17.57 -11.39
CA LYS A 355 -9.45 17.11 -12.01
C LYS A 355 -9.67 16.47 -13.37
N ARG A 356 -10.86 15.91 -13.63
CA ARG A 356 -11.25 15.31 -14.92
C ARG A 356 -11.36 16.33 -16.06
N ASN A 357 -11.39 17.63 -15.73
CA ASN A 357 -11.41 18.71 -16.70
C ASN A 357 -10.03 19.12 -17.22
N MET A 358 -8.95 18.45 -16.77
CA MET A 358 -7.62 18.62 -17.37
C MET A 358 -7.66 18.45 -18.90
N THR A 359 -6.86 19.25 -19.60
CA THR A 359 -6.73 19.19 -21.05
C THR A 359 -5.29 19.07 -21.50
N SER A 360 -5.06 18.33 -22.60
CA SER A 360 -3.73 18.22 -23.19
C SER A 360 -3.17 19.60 -23.54
N GLY A 361 -1.96 19.89 -23.06
CA GLY A 361 -1.31 21.19 -23.21
C GLY A 361 -1.41 22.10 -21.98
N ASP A 362 -2.24 21.78 -20.99
CA ASP A 362 -2.24 22.51 -19.72
C ASP A 362 -0.84 22.49 -19.10
N ARG A 363 -0.41 23.63 -18.59
CA ARG A 363 0.83 23.76 -17.82
C ARG A 363 0.58 23.30 -16.39
N ILE A 364 1.48 22.48 -15.87
CA ILE A 364 1.47 22.05 -14.48
C ILE A 364 2.37 23.01 -13.70
N ILE A 365 1.76 23.81 -12.84
CA ILE A 365 2.41 24.83 -12.02
C ILE A 365 2.47 24.31 -10.58
N LEU A 366 3.65 24.37 -9.98
CA LEU A 366 3.85 24.13 -8.56
C LEU A 366 4.02 25.47 -7.84
N THR A 367 3.24 25.70 -6.80
CA THR A 367 3.46 26.84 -5.89
C THR A 367 4.43 26.46 -4.79
N LYS A 368 5.13 27.48 -4.25
CA LYS A 368 6.22 27.33 -3.28
C LYS A 368 7.27 26.32 -3.77
N LYS A 369 7.61 25.33 -2.95
CA LYS A 369 8.62 24.29 -3.24
C LYS A 369 8.23 22.98 -2.57
N VAL A 370 8.97 21.91 -2.83
CA VAL A 370 8.67 20.60 -2.24
C VAL A 370 8.93 20.55 -0.72
N ALA A 371 8.22 19.64 -0.04
CA ALA A 371 8.42 19.27 1.37
C ALA A 371 8.35 20.42 2.40
N VAL A 372 7.44 21.37 2.21
CA VAL A 372 7.22 22.49 3.16
C VAL A 372 6.89 21.95 4.55
N GLU A 373 5.86 21.10 4.64
CA GLU A 373 5.44 20.49 5.90
C GLU A 373 6.51 19.57 6.50
N GLY A 374 7.07 18.64 5.72
CA GLY A 374 8.07 17.69 6.21
C GLY A 374 9.30 18.38 6.79
N THR A 375 9.75 19.47 6.17
CA THR A 375 10.82 20.32 6.72
C THR A 375 10.45 20.87 8.10
N ALA A 376 9.21 21.35 8.27
CA ALA A 376 8.73 21.85 9.56
C ALA A 376 8.64 20.74 10.61
N ILE A 377 8.04 19.59 10.28
CA ILE A 377 7.87 18.47 11.21
C ILE A 377 9.23 17.95 11.66
N ILE A 378 10.14 17.69 10.72
CA ILE A 378 11.48 17.16 11.05
C ILE A 378 12.22 18.14 11.95
N ALA A 379 12.18 19.44 11.65
CA ALA A 379 12.84 20.44 12.48
C ALA A 379 12.20 20.62 13.86
N ARG A 380 10.92 20.27 14.06
CA ARG A 380 10.25 20.35 15.37
C ARG A 380 10.51 19.10 16.19
N GLU A 381 10.24 17.94 15.62
CA GLU A 381 10.26 16.64 16.30
C GLU A 381 11.69 16.08 16.42
N PHE A 382 12.53 16.24 15.38
CA PHE A 382 13.87 15.67 15.30
C PHE A 382 15.01 16.70 15.43
N HIS A 383 14.75 17.88 15.99
CA HIS A 383 15.75 18.94 16.17
C HIS A 383 17.04 18.49 16.86
N SER A 384 16.92 17.60 17.86
CA SER A 384 18.09 17.06 18.58
C SER A 384 18.95 16.18 17.69
N ARG A 385 18.32 15.36 16.83
CA ARG A 385 19.01 14.52 15.83
C ARG A 385 19.71 15.40 14.79
N LEU A 386 19.00 16.40 14.23
CA LEU A 386 19.58 17.36 13.28
C LEU A 386 20.81 18.09 13.86
N SER A 387 20.73 18.51 15.13
CA SER A 387 21.85 19.17 15.81
C SER A 387 23.06 18.25 15.95
N ASN A 388 22.83 16.97 16.27
CA ASN A 388 23.91 15.97 16.40
C ASN A 388 24.57 15.64 15.06
N GLU A 389 23.79 15.67 13.97
CA GLU A 389 24.29 15.51 12.60
C GLU A 389 24.98 16.79 12.06
N GLY A 390 25.02 17.86 12.84
CA GLY A 390 25.80 19.07 12.55
C GLY A 390 25.03 20.23 11.93
N MET A 391 23.69 20.17 11.89
CA MET A 391 22.86 21.27 11.39
C MET A 391 22.89 22.46 12.36
N ALA A 392 23.08 23.68 11.85
CA ALA A 392 23.17 24.88 12.68
C ALA A 392 21.83 25.18 13.40
N PRO A 393 21.83 25.57 14.70
CA PRO A 393 20.62 25.86 15.45
C PRO A 393 19.73 26.94 14.82
N GLU A 394 20.34 27.93 14.17
CA GLU A 394 19.64 29.01 13.47
C GLU A 394 18.86 28.47 12.26
N VAL A 395 19.44 27.54 11.50
CA VAL A 395 18.78 26.91 10.34
C VAL A 395 17.62 26.03 10.81
N ILE A 396 17.82 25.23 11.87
CA ILE A 396 16.73 24.46 12.48
C ILE A 396 15.57 25.38 12.92
N ALA A 397 15.89 26.55 13.48
CA ALA A 397 14.89 27.53 13.89
C ALA A 397 14.12 28.14 12.70
N GLU A 398 14.77 28.36 11.55
CA GLU A 398 14.10 28.76 10.32
C GLU A 398 13.19 27.64 9.76
N CYS A 399 13.67 26.39 9.72
CA CYS A 399 12.86 25.24 9.28
C CYS A 399 11.56 25.10 10.08
N LYS A 400 11.61 25.31 11.41
CA LYS A 400 10.41 25.27 12.27
C LYS A 400 9.33 26.26 11.85
N LYS A 401 9.70 27.37 11.20
CA LYS A 401 8.75 28.39 10.72
C LYS A 401 8.04 27.96 9.44
N PHE A 402 8.48 26.91 8.75
CA PHE A 402 7.80 26.42 7.55
C PHE A 402 6.35 26.00 7.83
N LEU A 403 6.02 25.69 9.09
CA LEU A 403 4.65 25.51 9.56
C LEU A 403 3.72 26.69 9.17
N SER A 404 4.18 27.93 9.18
CA SER A 404 3.34 29.07 8.77
C SER A 404 3.08 29.14 7.26
N HIS A 405 3.72 28.27 6.47
CA HIS A 405 3.60 28.21 5.02
C HIS A 405 2.74 27.04 4.53
N ILE A 406 2.17 26.21 5.43
CA ILE A 406 1.41 25.02 5.04
C ILE A 406 0.04 25.34 4.41
N SER A 407 -0.47 26.56 4.54
CA SER A 407 -1.73 26.94 3.89
C SER A 407 -1.53 27.23 2.40
N ILE A 408 -2.44 26.74 1.56
CA ILE A 408 -2.52 27.05 0.12
C ILE A 408 -3.71 27.96 -0.25
N LEU A 409 -4.44 28.48 0.73
CA LEU A 409 -5.67 29.24 0.51
C LEU A 409 -5.45 30.52 -0.32
N PRO A 410 -4.39 31.31 -0.10
CA PRO A 410 -4.09 32.46 -0.94
C PRO A 410 -3.83 32.08 -2.41
N GLU A 411 -3.08 30.99 -2.64
CA GLU A 411 -2.72 30.48 -3.96
C GLU A 411 -3.96 30.03 -4.72
N ALA A 412 -4.78 29.18 -4.09
CA ALA A 412 -6.02 28.68 -4.68
C ALA A 412 -6.97 29.84 -5.03
N LYS A 413 -7.11 30.82 -4.14
CA LYS A 413 -7.93 32.02 -4.43
C LYS A 413 -7.42 32.79 -5.65
N ILE A 414 -6.11 33.01 -5.74
CA ILE A 414 -5.51 33.72 -6.88
C ILE A 414 -5.73 32.93 -8.18
N ALA A 415 -5.61 31.60 -8.12
CA ALA A 415 -5.86 30.70 -9.23
C ALA A 415 -7.31 30.78 -9.73
N MET A 416 -8.27 30.71 -8.81
CA MET A 416 -9.70 30.84 -9.13
C MET A 416 -10.04 32.22 -9.71
N ASP A 417 -9.51 33.29 -9.12
CA ASP A 417 -9.72 34.66 -9.63
C ASP A 417 -9.02 34.91 -10.97
N ASN A 418 -8.07 34.05 -11.39
CA ASN A 418 -7.44 34.12 -12.70
C ASN A 418 -8.38 33.58 -13.79
N GLY A 419 -9.03 32.45 -13.54
CA GLY A 419 -9.65 31.65 -14.57
C GLY A 419 -8.61 30.86 -15.38
N GLY A 420 -9.09 29.92 -16.19
CA GLY A 420 -8.24 29.02 -16.97
C GLY A 420 -7.59 27.89 -16.18
N VAL A 421 -7.97 27.71 -14.91
CA VAL A 421 -7.58 26.57 -14.08
C VAL A 421 -8.48 25.39 -14.45
N THR A 422 -7.87 24.24 -14.73
CA THR A 422 -8.57 23.00 -15.11
C THR A 422 -8.51 21.95 -14.02
N ALA A 423 -7.47 21.96 -13.18
CA ALA A 423 -7.35 21.10 -12.01
C ALA A 423 -6.46 21.76 -10.95
N MET A 424 -6.69 21.41 -9.69
CA MET A 424 -5.77 21.69 -8.59
C MET A 424 -5.63 20.44 -7.72
N HIS A 425 -4.46 20.28 -7.09
CA HIS A 425 -4.18 19.23 -6.12
C HIS A 425 -3.15 19.76 -5.14
N ASP A 426 -3.36 19.60 -3.84
CA ASP A 426 -2.34 19.93 -2.85
C ASP A 426 -1.28 18.82 -2.76
N VAL A 427 -0.11 19.17 -2.26
CA VAL A 427 0.99 18.22 -2.07
C VAL A 427 0.99 17.78 -0.62
N THR A 428 0.55 16.57 -0.29
CA THR A 428 0.43 16.06 1.09
C THR A 428 1.34 14.85 1.34
N GLU A 429 0.81 13.73 1.81
CA GLU A 429 1.55 12.50 2.12
C GLU A 429 2.09 11.83 0.85
N GLY A 430 3.34 11.38 0.91
CA GLY A 430 4.11 10.89 -0.24
C GLY A 430 4.72 12.00 -1.10
N GLY A 431 4.57 13.26 -0.67
CA GLY A 431 5.20 14.42 -1.28
C GLY A 431 4.76 14.70 -2.72
N LEU A 432 5.64 15.38 -3.46
CA LEU A 432 5.36 15.77 -4.85
C LEU A 432 5.24 14.54 -5.76
N ALA A 433 6.00 13.48 -5.48
CA ALA A 433 5.95 12.24 -6.24
C ALA A 433 4.54 11.65 -6.28
N THR A 434 3.94 11.46 -5.11
CA THR A 434 2.60 10.91 -4.98
C THR A 434 1.54 11.88 -5.49
N ALA A 435 1.63 13.18 -5.17
CA ALA A 435 0.64 14.17 -5.61
C ALA A 435 0.51 14.28 -7.14
N VAL A 436 1.62 14.20 -7.89
CA VAL A 436 1.57 14.19 -9.36
C VAL A 436 0.96 12.87 -9.88
N SER A 437 1.30 11.74 -9.27
CA SER A 437 0.72 10.44 -9.66
C SER A 437 -0.78 10.40 -9.39
N GLU A 438 -1.23 10.88 -8.23
CA GLU A 438 -2.64 11.04 -7.87
C GLU A 438 -3.37 11.99 -8.84
N LEU A 439 -2.76 13.13 -9.18
CA LEU A 439 -3.31 14.06 -10.17
C LEU A 439 -3.46 13.41 -11.56
N ALA A 440 -2.48 12.61 -12.00
CA ALA A 440 -2.54 11.88 -13.27
C ALA A 440 -3.70 10.88 -13.29
N VAL A 441 -3.89 10.13 -12.20
CA VAL A 441 -4.96 9.14 -12.04
C VAL A 441 -6.32 9.82 -12.01
N ALA A 442 -6.52 10.78 -11.11
CA ALA A 442 -7.81 11.44 -10.91
C ALA A 442 -8.27 12.20 -12.16
N GLY A 443 -7.35 12.88 -12.85
CA GLY A 443 -7.70 13.59 -14.08
C GLY A 443 -7.61 12.78 -15.36
N GLN A 444 -7.25 11.48 -15.31
CA GLN A 444 -7.24 10.57 -16.45
C GLN A 444 -6.39 11.03 -17.64
N HIS A 445 -5.24 11.64 -17.33
CA HIS A 445 -4.25 12.07 -18.32
C HIS A 445 -2.85 11.60 -17.94
N HIS A 446 -2.03 11.36 -18.98
CA HIS A 446 -0.60 11.17 -18.78
C HIS A 446 0.07 12.53 -18.53
N LEU A 447 0.99 12.60 -17.58
CA LEU A 447 1.68 13.85 -17.22
C LEU A 447 3.16 13.78 -17.58
N HIS A 448 3.70 14.88 -18.10
CA HIS A 448 5.15 15.05 -18.32
C HIS A 448 5.70 16.05 -17.31
N ILE A 449 6.73 15.65 -16.56
CA ILE A 449 7.41 16.48 -15.55
C ILE A 449 8.89 16.68 -15.90
N ASP A 450 9.33 17.93 -15.84
CA ASP A 450 10.73 18.34 -15.96
C ASP A 450 11.36 18.41 -14.55
N MET A 451 12.11 17.38 -14.17
CA MET A 451 12.70 17.22 -12.84
C MET A 451 13.64 18.36 -12.46
N ASP A 452 14.38 18.89 -13.44
CA ASP A 452 15.33 20.00 -13.24
C ASP A 452 14.66 21.34 -12.93
N LYS A 453 13.33 21.44 -13.09
CA LYS A 453 12.55 22.63 -12.74
C LYS A 453 11.91 22.57 -11.36
N ILE A 454 11.94 21.42 -10.70
CA ILE A 454 11.33 21.25 -9.38
C ILE A 454 12.19 21.97 -8.34
N PRO A 455 11.67 23.03 -7.68
CA PRO A 455 12.43 23.78 -6.71
C PRO A 455 12.40 23.07 -5.34
N ILE A 456 13.53 23.12 -4.65
CA ILE A 456 13.72 22.60 -3.29
C ILE A 456 14.29 23.74 -2.43
N PHE A 457 13.89 23.84 -1.15
CA PHE A 457 14.54 24.78 -0.23
C PHE A 457 15.96 24.29 0.11
N GLU A 458 16.86 25.22 0.40
CA GLU A 458 18.24 24.89 0.76
C GLU A 458 18.25 24.10 2.08
N GLU A 459 17.42 24.54 3.04
CA GLU A 459 17.26 23.93 4.34
C GLU A 459 16.65 22.52 4.25
N THR A 460 15.64 22.33 3.39
CA THR A 460 15.11 20.99 3.08
C THR A 460 16.18 20.08 2.50
N SER A 461 16.98 20.61 1.55
CA SER A 461 18.06 19.83 0.92
C SER A 461 19.14 19.43 1.93
N GLU A 462 19.43 20.28 2.91
CA GLU A 462 20.36 19.98 4.00
C GLU A 462 19.79 18.88 4.91
N ILE A 463 18.53 18.99 5.36
CA ILE A 463 17.85 17.96 6.15
C ILE A 463 17.88 16.61 5.44
N CYS A 464 17.46 16.58 4.18
CA CYS A 464 17.39 15.36 3.38
C CYS A 464 18.75 14.66 3.25
N LYS A 465 19.84 15.43 3.07
CA LYS A 465 21.20 14.88 3.02
C LYS A 465 21.67 14.33 4.37
N LEU A 466 21.37 15.03 5.47
CA LEU A 466 21.79 14.60 6.80
C LEU A 466 21.05 13.34 7.26
N LEU A 467 19.80 13.17 6.84
CA LEU A 467 18.94 12.06 7.27
C LEU A 467 18.80 10.94 6.22
N ASP A 468 19.40 11.08 5.05
CA ASP A 468 19.35 10.14 3.93
C ASP A 468 17.90 9.82 3.48
N ILE A 469 17.11 10.90 3.30
CA ILE A 469 15.71 10.86 2.82
C ILE A 469 15.54 11.71 1.56
N ASP A 470 14.54 11.37 0.73
CA ASP A 470 14.28 12.06 -0.53
C ASP A 470 13.19 13.16 -0.38
N PRO A 471 13.47 14.42 -0.78
CA PRO A 471 12.48 15.50 -0.71
C PRO A 471 11.26 15.31 -1.62
N MET A 472 11.33 14.46 -2.64
CA MET A 472 10.20 14.16 -3.54
C MET A 472 9.13 13.31 -2.88
N GLY A 473 9.52 12.44 -1.94
CA GLY A 473 8.64 11.53 -1.21
C GLY A 473 8.24 12.03 0.19
N LEU A 474 8.69 13.24 0.55
CA LEU A 474 8.50 13.80 1.88
C LEU A 474 7.23 14.65 1.97
N ILE A 475 6.44 14.45 3.03
CA ILE A 475 5.15 15.13 3.26
C ILE A 475 5.20 16.64 2.97
N GLY A 476 4.24 17.12 2.19
CA GLY A 476 4.41 18.36 1.43
C GLY A 476 3.50 19.54 1.75
N SER A 477 2.57 19.46 2.72
CA SER A 477 1.49 20.46 2.83
C SER A 477 2.02 21.89 2.81
N GLY A 478 1.38 22.74 2.00
CA GLY A 478 1.84 24.10 1.73
C GLY A 478 2.10 24.38 0.26
N SER A 479 2.20 23.36 -0.57
CA SER A 479 2.38 23.52 -2.02
C SER A 479 1.15 23.04 -2.77
N LEU A 480 0.84 23.73 -3.87
CA LEU A 480 -0.33 23.47 -4.71
C LEU A 480 0.13 23.20 -6.15
N LEU A 481 -0.32 22.09 -6.70
CA LEU A 481 -0.30 21.80 -8.12
C LEU A 481 -1.51 22.45 -8.78
N ILE A 482 -1.27 23.22 -9.85
CA ILE A 482 -2.31 23.87 -10.63
C ILE A 482 -2.10 23.51 -12.10
N CYS A 483 -3.10 22.86 -12.70
CA CYS A 483 -3.18 22.72 -14.15
C CYS A 483 -3.89 23.94 -14.72
N CYS A 484 -3.21 24.64 -15.62
CA CYS A 484 -3.71 25.88 -16.20
C CYS A 484 -3.50 25.90 -17.71
N MET A 485 -4.54 26.31 -18.44
CA MET A 485 -4.48 26.44 -19.89
C MET A 485 -3.34 27.39 -20.30
N GLU A 486 -2.63 27.02 -21.36
CA GLU A 486 -1.41 27.71 -21.82
C GLU A 486 -1.55 29.24 -21.97
N PRO A 487 -2.65 29.80 -22.53
CA PRO A 487 -2.82 31.26 -22.64
C PRO A 487 -2.91 31.99 -21.30
N GLU A 488 -3.31 31.29 -20.23
CA GLU A 488 -3.62 31.87 -18.92
C GLU A 488 -2.53 31.62 -17.87
N ALA A 489 -1.66 30.65 -18.12
CA ALA A 489 -0.61 30.23 -17.19
C ALA A 489 0.40 31.34 -16.87
N ASP A 490 0.85 32.12 -17.86
CA ASP A 490 1.79 33.23 -17.62
C ASP A 490 1.15 34.35 -16.79
N ARG A 491 -0.15 34.61 -17.01
CA ARG A 491 -0.92 35.57 -16.21
C ARG A 491 -1.06 35.10 -14.77
N LEU A 492 -1.32 33.80 -14.56
CA LEU A 492 -1.39 33.21 -13.23
C LEU A 492 -0.04 33.33 -12.48
N LEU A 493 1.07 32.94 -13.12
CA LEU A 493 2.41 33.05 -12.53
C LEU A 493 2.74 34.49 -12.12
N ALA A 494 2.43 35.48 -12.96
CA ALA A 494 2.66 36.89 -12.65
C ALA A 494 1.80 37.37 -11.46
N ARG A 495 0.58 36.86 -11.31
CA ARG A 495 -0.31 37.19 -10.18
C ARG A 495 0.19 36.59 -8.87
N LEU A 496 0.62 35.33 -8.89
CA LEU A 496 1.21 34.65 -7.73
C LEU A 496 2.48 35.38 -7.28
N GLN A 497 3.37 35.71 -8.22
CA GLN A 497 4.58 36.47 -7.92
C GLN A 497 4.27 37.84 -7.32
N LYS A 498 3.28 38.57 -7.85
CA LYS A 498 2.85 39.86 -7.29
C LYS A 498 2.30 39.74 -5.86
N ALA A 499 1.74 38.59 -5.50
CA ALA A 499 1.29 38.28 -4.15
C ALA A 499 2.41 37.78 -3.21
N GLY A 500 3.66 37.69 -3.70
CA GLY A 500 4.79 37.17 -2.94
C GLY A 500 4.81 35.64 -2.81
N ILE A 501 4.12 34.93 -3.70
CA ILE A 501 4.09 33.47 -3.76
C ILE A 501 4.99 33.04 -4.92
N ASP A 502 6.05 32.29 -4.60
CA ASP A 502 6.87 31.63 -5.61
C ASP A 502 6.05 30.56 -6.33
N ALA A 503 6.16 30.49 -7.65
CA ALA A 503 5.52 29.46 -8.45
C ALA A 503 6.30 29.21 -9.73
N VAL A 504 6.35 27.96 -10.18
CA VAL A 504 7.08 27.56 -11.39
C VAL A 504 6.31 26.49 -12.15
N THR A 505 6.39 26.53 -13.48
CA THR A 505 5.89 25.43 -14.31
C THR A 505 6.90 24.28 -14.28
N ILE A 506 6.46 23.15 -13.74
CA ILE A 506 7.26 21.92 -13.62
C ILE A 506 6.96 20.91 -14.72
N GLY A 507 5.92 21.13 -15.52
CA GLY A 507 5.51 20.14 -16.52
C GLY A 507 4.31 20.54 -17.34
N LYS A 508 3.73 19.56 -18.01
CA LYS A 508 2.52 19.72 -18.83
C LYS A 508 1.67 18.45 -18.86
N VAL A 509 0.37 18.64 -19.04
CA VAL A 509 -0.60 17.56 -19.28
C VAL A 509 -0.46 17.09 -20.73
N LEU A 510 -0.39 15.78 -20.93
CA LEU A 510 -0.30 15.14 -22.24
C LEU A 510 -1.67 14.57 -22.65
N GLU A 511 -1.70 13.52 -23.47
CA GLU A 511 -2.90 12.82 -23.88
C GLU A 511 -3.62 12.10 -22.74
N LYS A 512 -4.86 11.70 -23.00
CA LYS A 512 -5.63 10.84 -22.10
C LYS A 512 -4.89 9.54 -21.81
N GLY A 513 -4.94 9.10 -20.56
CA GLY A 513 -4.24 7.92 -20.08
C GLY A 513 -4.00 8.01 -18.58
N ALA A 514 -3.05 7.25 -18.07
CA ALA A 514 -2.57 7.38 -16.71
C ALA A 514 -1.03 7.32 -16.70
N GLY A 515 -0.43 7.77 -15.60
CA GLY A 515 0.99 7.68 -15.36
C GLY A 515 1.76 8.98 -15.62
N VAL A 516 3.04 8.92 -15.29
CA VAL A 516 3.93 10.09 -15.28
C VAL A 516 5.22 9.74 -16.00
N THR A 517 5.63 10.60 -16.92
CA THR A 517 6.97 10.58 -17.52
C THR A 517 7.80 11.71 -16.94
N ALA A 518 9.04 11.38 -16.56
CA ALA A 518 9.98 12.36 -16.06
C ALA A 518 11.18 12.55 -16.99
N LYS A 519 11.65 13.78 -17.03
CA LYS A 519 12.88 14.17 -17.73
C LYS A 519 13.75 14.98 -16.79
N ASP A 520 14.99 14.56 -16.62
CA ASP A 520 16.04 15.38 -16.00
C ASP A 520 16.90 15.97 -17.11
N LYS A 521 16.75 17.29 -17.35
CA LYS A 521 17.36 18.03 -18.45
C LYS A 521 17.02 17.43 -19.81
N ASN A 522 17.84 16.51 -20.32
CA ASN A 522 17.70 15.85 -21.61
C ASN A 522 17.58 14.32 -21.52
N ARG A 523 17.57 13.75 -20.31
CA ARG A 523 17.50 12.30 -20.09
C ARG A 523 16.12 11.91 -19.57
N SER A 524 15.49 10.92 -20.19
CA SER A 524 14.30 10.28 -19.64
C SER A 524 14.68 9.42 -18.44
N ILE A 525 13.94 9.57 -17.35
CA ILE A 525 14.10 8.81 -16.12
C ILE A 525 12.73 8.26 -15.67
N GLY A 526 12.73 7.23 -14.82
CA GLY A 526 11.51 6.77 -14.18
C GLY A 526 10.99 7.84 -13.19
N TRP A 527 9.66 7.97 -13.10
CA TRP A 527 9.05 8.75 -12.03
C TRP A 527 9.33 8.06 -10.69
N PRO A 528 9.83 8.77 -9.66
CA PRO A 528 10.06 8.16 -8.36
C PRO A 528 8.73 7.71 -7.75
N ASN A 529 8.74 6.56 -7.08
CA ASN A 529 7.60 6.01 -6.36
C ASN A 529 8.04 5.68 -4.94
N PHE A 530 7.21 6.05 -3.97
CA PHE A 530 7.45 5.83 -2.55
C PHE A 530 6.28 5.02 -1.99
N GLU A 531 6.56 3.84 -1.43
CA GLU A 531 5.52 2.99 -0.85
C GLU A 531 4.88 3.62 0.38
N THR A 532 5.66 4.37 1.15
CA THR A 532 5.25 5.17 2.30
C THR A 532 5.94 6.52 2.26
N ASP A 533 5.38 7.52 2.95
CA ASP A 533 6.02 8.83 3.08
C ASP A 533 7.43 8.71 3.67
N GLU A 534 8.39 9.44 3.12
CA GLU A 534 9.79 9.41 3.57
C GLU A 534 9.95 9.78 5.04
N ILE A 535 9.03 10.57 5.62
CA ILE A 535 9.07 10.93 7.04
C ILE A 535 8.90 9.72 7.96
N THR A 536 8.22 8.65 7.49
CA THR A 536 7.97 7.44 8.29
C THR A 536 9.26 6.70 8.62
N ARG A 537 10.30 6.84 7.78
CA ARG A 537 11.64 6.27 8.00
C ARG A 537 12.35 6.86 9.23
N LEU A 538 11.84 7.96 9.79
CA LEU A 538 12.42 8.63 10.96
C LEU A 538 11.80 8.21 12.29
N PHE A 539 10.61 7.58 12.28
CA PHE A 539 9.83 7.25 13.47
C PHE A 539 10.09 5.86 14.04
#